data_AF-A0A3S0EQ84-F1
#
_entry.id   AF-A0A3S0EQ84-F1
#
_cell.length_a   1.000
_cell.length_b   1.000
_cell.length_c   1.000
_cell.angle_alpha   90.00
_cell.angle_beta   90.00
_cell.angle_gamma   90.00
#
_symmetry.space_group_name_H-M   'P 1'
#
loop_
_entity.id
_entity.type
_entity.pdbx_description
1 polymer ?
#
loop_
_entity_poly.entity_id
_entity_poly.type
_entity_poly.pdbx_seq_one_letter_code
_entity_poly.pdbx_strand_id
1 'polypeptide(L)' 'MSFIDSPISRCEAVREMVLTDQTQRQCALEHGCPPGRECPLDTCFAEISGVTEAATLQELAAADAAHRRKP' A
#
# COMPACT_ATOMS: atom_id res chain seq x y z
N MET A 1 -12.68 11.95 -9.51
CA MET A 1 -11.85 12.08 -8.31
C MET A 1 -11.71 10.70 -7.72
N SER A 2 -10.55 10.07 -7.86
CA SER A 2 -10.28 8.76 -7.26
C SER A 2 -9.90 9.00 -5.81
N PHE A 3 -10.84 8.81 -4.90
CA PHE A 3 -10.55 8.72 -3.48
C PHE A 3 -9.86 7.38 -3.28
N ILE A 4 -8.53 7.40 -3.17
CA ILE A 4 -7.84 6.23 -2.68
C ILE A 4 -8.13 6.23 -1.18
N ASP A 5 -9.12 5.45 -0.78
CA ASP A 5 -9.42 5.12 0.62
C ASP A 5 -8.35 4.15 1.14
N SER A 6 -7.08 4.50 0.91
CA SER A 6 -5.95 3.74 1.43
C SER A 6 -6.02 3.87 2.95
N PRO A 7 -5.97 2.76 3.69
CA PRO A 7 -5.93 2.82 5.14
C PRO A 7 -4.69 3.62 5.57
N ILE A 8 -4.92 4.65 6.38
CA ILE A 8 -3.88 5.55 6.90
C ILE A 8 -3.95 5.50 8.42
N SER A 9 -2.80 5.27 9.07
CA SER A 9 -2.68 5.32 10.52
C SER A 9 -1.64 6.34 10.95
N ARG A 10 -1.78 6.85 12.18
CA ARG A 10 -0.81 7.79 12.75
C ARG A 10 0.36 7.01 13.36
N CYS A 11 1.56 7.22 12.86
CA CYS A 11 2.76 6.64 13.43
C CYS A 11 3.34 7.57 14.51
N GLU A 12 3.37 7.12 15.76
CA GLU A 12 3.94 7.93 16.85
C GLU A 12 5.47 8.01 16.82
N ALA A 13 6.14 7.08 16.14
CA ALA A 13 7.60 7.08 16.01
C ALA A 13 8.10 8.26 15.18
N VAL A 14 7.41 8.56 14.07
CA VAL A 14 7.74 9.70 13.19
C VAL A 14 6.78 10.88 13.34
N ARG A 15 5.69 10.70 14.12
CA ARG A 15 4.63 11.69 14.39
C ARG A 15 3.89 12.15 13.12
N GLU A 16 3.86 11.33 12.10
CA GLU A 16 3.23 11.58 10.80
C GLU A 16 2.13 10.55 10.50
N MET A 17 1.31 10.87 9.50
CA MET A 17 0.34 9.94 8.94
C MET A 17 1.07 9.03 7.94
N VAL A 18 0.97 7.72 8.15
CA VAL A 18 1.61 6.71 7.29
C VAL A 18 0.55 5.86 6.60
N LEU A 19 0.77 5.54 5.34
CA LEU A 19 -0.07 4.59 4.61
C LEU A 19 0.20 3.20 5.19
N THR A 20 -0.87 2.45 5.47
CA THR A 20 -0.76 1.09 5.97
C THR A 20 -1.10 0.04 4.90
N ASP A 21 -1.42 0.47 3.68
CA ASP A 21 -1.55 -0.43 2.52
C ASP A 21 -0.20 -0.91 1.95
N GLN A 22 0.88 -0.25 2.34
CA GLN A 22 2.25 -0.66 2.05
C GLN A 22 2.81 -1.62 3.11
N THR A 23 3.95 -2.24 2.79
CA THR A 23 4.64 -3.08 3.76
C THR A 23 5.34 -2.23 4.82
N GLN A 24 5.52 -2.79 6.01
CA GLN A 24 6.32 -2.16 7.07
C GLN A 24 7.72 -1.77 6.58
N ARG A 25 8.34 -2.59 5.72
CA ARG A 25 9.66 -2.31 5.15
C ARG A 25 9.68 -1.04 4.29
N GLN A 26 8.67 -0.82 3.46
CA GLN A 26 8.57 0.41 2.67
C GLN A 26 8.32 1.63 3.54
N CYS A 27 7.41 1.53 4.51
CA CYS A 27 7.21 2.62 5.48
C CYS A 27 8.51 2.96 6.22
N ALA A 28 9.29 1.95 6.63
CA ALA A 28 10.55 2.16 7.32
C ALA A 28 11.61 2.84 6.43
N LEU A 29 11.64 2.51 5.13
CA LEU A 29 12.52 3.15 4.15
C LEU A 29 12.11 4.60 3.87
N GLU A 30 10.81 4.87 3.75
CA GLU A 30 10.29 6.22 3.47
C GLU A 30 10.48 7.17 4.65
N HIS A 31 10.19 6.70 5.86
CA HIS A 31 10.24 7.54 7.06
C HIS A 31 11.53 7.40 7.88
N GLY A 32 12.48 6.59 7.42
CA GLY A 32 13.76 6.39 8.10
C GLY A 32 13.63 5.80 9.51
N CYS A 33 12.74 4.81 9.68
CA CYS A 33 12.50 4.19 10.98
C CYS A 33 13.80 3.59 11.55
N PRO A 34 14.09 3.79 12.86
CA PRO A 34 15.32 3.31 13.47
C PRO A 34 15.36 1.77 13.48
N PRO A 35 16.50 1.15 13.13
CA PRO A 35 16.65 -0.31 13.15
C PRO A 35 16.56 -0.84 14.58
N GLY A 36 15.86 -1.97 14.77
CA GLY A 36 15.79 -2.67 16.05
C GLY A 36 14.69 -2.17 17.02
N ARG A 37 13.80 -1.28 16.58
CA ARG A 37 12.61 -0.89 17.35
C ARG A 37 11.39 -1.69 16.88
N GLU A 38 10.61 -2.20 17.83
CA GLU A 38 9.30 -2.78 17.53
C GLU A 38 8.38 -1.69 16.97
N CYS A 39 7.82 -1.93 15.78
CA CYS A 39 6.95 -0.95 15.14
C CYS A 39 5.58 -0.97 15.83
N PRO A 40 5.06 0.17 16.32
CA PRO A 40 3.75 0.21 16.97
C PRO A 40 2.60 -0.08 15.99
N LEU A 41 2.87 -0.03 14.69
CA LEU A 41 1.92 -0.30 13.61
C LEU A 41 2.22 -1.62 12.89
N ASP A 42 3.04 -2.51 13.47
CA ASP A 42 3.43 -3.78 12.86
C ASP A 42 2.24 -4.58 12.32
N THR A 43 1.16 -4.67 13.10
CA THR A 43 -0.08 -5.38 12.73
C THR A 43 -1.00 -4.60 11.80
N CYS A 44 -0.67 -3.35 11.47
CA CYS A 44 -1.48 -2.49 10.62
C CYS A 44 -1.05 -2.52 9.16
N PHE A 45 0.22 -2.85 8.89
CA PHE A 45 0.76 -2.88 7.53
C PHE A 45 0.29 -4.11 6.75
N ALA A 46 0.18 -3.96 5.43
CA ALA A 46 -0.06 -5.09 4.55
C ALA A 46 1.18 -6.00 4.48
N GLU A 47 0.96 -7.32 4.47
CA GLU A 47 2.03 -8.31 4.27
C GLU A 47 2.65 -8.21 2.85
N ILE A 48 1.85 -7.79 1.88
CA ILE A 48 2.25 -7.56 0.49
C ILE A 48 1.86 -6.13 0.13
N SER A 49 2.83 -5.31 -0.28
CA SER A 49 2.54 -3.95 -0.73
C SER A 49 2.06 -3.97 -2.15
N GLY A 50 0.87 -3.45 -2.30
CA GLY A 50 0.15 -3.46 -3.54
C GLY A 50 -1.29 -3.45 -3.15
N VAL A 51 -1.92 -2.29 -3.35
CA VAL A 51 -3.31 -2.17 -3.74
C VAL A 51 -3.71 -3.47 -4.47
N THR A 52 -4.35 -4.32 -3.65
CA THR A 52 -4.82 -5.70 -3.80
C THR A 52 -4.65 -6.39 -5.16
N GLU A 53 -4.42 -7.71 -5.13
CA GLU A 53 -4.65 -8.61 -6.28
C GLU A 53 -5.96 -8.28 -7.02
N ALA A 54 -7.00 -7.80 -6.32
CA ALA A 54 -8.25 -7.34 -6.93
C ALA A 54 -8.07 -6.14 -7.89
N ALA A 55 -7.29 -5.13 -7.52
CA ALA A 55 -7.00 -4.00 -8.40
C ALA A 55 -6.12 -4.42 -9.57
N THR A 56 -5.13 -5.29 -9.33
CA THR A 56 -4.30 -5.86 -10.40
C THR A 56 -5.12 -6.71 -11.36
N LEU A 57 -6.01 -7.57 -10.85
CA LEU A 57 -6.95 -8.37 -11.65
C LEU A 57 -7.92 -7.48 -12.43
N GLN A 58 -8.37 -6.37 -11.86
CA GLN A 58 -9.26 -5.42 -12.53
C GLN A 58 -8.53 -4.66 -13.65
N GLU A 59 -7.27 -4.28 -13.45
CA GLU A 59 -6.43 -3.65 -14.46
C GLU A 59 -6.04 -4.63 -15.58
N LEU A 60 -5.72 -5.89 -15.23
CA LEU A 60 -5.46 -6.96 -16.19
C LEU A 60 -6.72 -7.32 -16.98
N ALA A 61 -7.90 -7.38 -16.35
CA ALA A 61 -9.18 -7.60 -17.04
C ALA A 61 -9.54 -6.43 -17.96
N ALA A 62 -9.27 -5.19 -17.54
CA ALA A 62 -9.45 -4.01 -18.39
C ALA A 62 -8.49 -4.00 -19.58
N ALA A 63 -7.23 -4.42 -19.39
CA ALA A 63 -6.25 -4.56 -20.45
C ALA A 63 -6.63 -5.67 -21.45
N ASP A 64 -7.14 -6.81 -20.99
CA ASP A 64 -7.61 -7.91 -21.85
C ASP A 64 -8.84 -7.48 -22.67
N ALA A 65 -9.80 -6.78 -22.05
CA ALA A 65 -10.97 -6.24 -22.73
C ALA A 65 -10.61 -5.17 -23.78
N ALA A 66 -9.57 -4.36 -23.52
CA ALA A 66 -9.05 -3.40 -24.50
C ALA A 66 -8.33 -4.10 -25.66
N HIS A 67 -7.60 -5.19 -25.39
CA HIS A 67 -6.93 -5.98 -26.41
C HIS A 67 -7.91 -6.70 -27.35
N ARG A 68 -9.00 -7.27 -26.81
CA ARG A 68 -10.05 -7.94 -27.60
C ARG A 68 -10.94 -6.98 -28.42
N ARG A 69 -10.82 -5.67 -28.21
CA ARG A 69 -11.56 -4.64 -28.94
C ARG A 69 -10.81 -4.07 -30.14
N LYS A 70 -9.57 -4.50 -30.39
CA LYS A 70 -8.85 -4.15 -31.62
C LYS A 70 -9.32 -5.07 -32.77
N PRO A 71 -9.96 -4.54 -33.83
CA PRO A 71 -10.33 -5.32 -35.01
C PRO A 71 -9.11 -5.75 -35.84
#